data_AF-A0A9D2SN76-F1
#
_entry.id   AF-A0A9D2SN76-F1
#
_cell.length_a   1.000
_cell.length_b   1.000
_cell.length_c   1.000
_cell.angle_alpha   90.00
_cell.angle_beta   90.00
_cell.angle_gamma   90.00
#
_symmetry.space_group_name_H-M   'P 1'
#
loop_
_entity.id
_entity.type
_entity.pdbx_description
1 polymer ?
#
loop_
_entity_poly.entity_id
_entity_poly.type
_entity_poly.pdbx_seq_one_letter_code
_entity_poly.pdbx_strand_id
1 'polypeptide(L)'
;MKEDRGHEPMIKLNFAGIRTRKELHQYLEDKLQLPESQGESLDNIYDFLTMAAGRLHIIVEGMSRNHTRLGGYLDGVLRTLRAAEAVTEGLTLEVREQMDADKEWLDNPAVVEQSCAYSRPVMVALSDAPVPVSGQEGLMYRAEGMPCLRLCFANAADVQIDIGGVRYPFLETDKDVWTVDLPLDPGFYYVHLYVDNCLVLSPFLPIGYGHCRPANYIEVGPMEEFCLMRDVPHGTIRHEYFASAATGRTETCVCYVPPGYEESGEEYPVLYLQHGFGENERGWIWQGKANHIMDNLLADGKAVPMLIVMANGMVMTECGAGKVGLKHELFLKELTQDLIPFIEKKYRVKKDRQYRAMAGLSMGSMQTSMLIGTYPELFAWAGLFSGFLHNLVGDHPDNSHLEQIGKPGFSRSMRLLFRGMGRQDEFWKHFEEDDAFCEENGLSCVRREYEGGHDWNVWRKCIRDFLPMLFV
;
A
#
# COMPACT_ATOMS: atom_id res chain seq x y z
N MET A 1 26.50 -27.83 32.38
CA MET A 1 26.08 -26.66 33.18
C MET A 1 25.45 -25.70 32.21
N LYS A 2 24.13 -25.46 32.31
CA LYS A 2 23.44 -24.43 31.53
C LYS A 2 23.78 -23.09 32.16
N GLU A 3 24.35 -22.16 31.41
CA GLU A 3 24.48 -20.76 31.80
C GLU A 3 23.07 -20.16 31.89
N ASP A 4 22.74 -19.71 33.09
CA ASP A 4 21.55 -18.94 33.39
C ASP A 4 21.74 -17.55 32.78
N ARG A 5 21.01 -17.22 31.70
CA ARG A 5 20.97 -15.85 31.16
C ARG A 5 20.06 -15.03 32.08
N GLY A 6 20.63 -14.58 33.20
CA GLY A 6 19.97 -13.64 34.09
C GLY A 6 19.50 -12.42 33.29
N HIS A 7 18.20 -12.13 33.36
CA HIS A 7 17.63 -10.88 32.85
C HIS A 7 18.38 -9.70 33.47
N GLU A 8 18.79 -8.73 32.65
CA GLU A 8 19.26 -7.44 33.16
C GLU A 8 18.13 -6.79 33.98
N PRO A 9 18.35 -6.41 35.24
CA PRO A 9 17.33 -5.74 36.03
C PRO A 9 16.95 -4.41 35.35
N MET A 10 15.68 -4.29 34.99
CA MET A 10 15.10 -3.13 34.31
C MET A 10 14.14 -2.41 35.25
N ILE A 11 14.33 -1.11 35.44
CA ILE A 11 13.44 -0.26 36.25
C ILE A 11 12.74 0.74 35.33
N LYS A 12 11.41 0.68 35.31
CA LYS A 12 10.58 1.61 34.56
C LYS A 12 10.01 2.69 35.47
N LEU A 13 10.40 3.94 35.23
CA LEU A 13 9.93 5.14 35.90
C LEU A 13 8.96 5.89 34.99
N ASN A 14 7.65 5.75 35.25
CA ASN A 14 6.61 6.47 34.53
C ASN A 14 6.02 7.54 35.44
N PHE A 15 6.26 8.80 35.09
CA PHE A 15 5.80 9.93 35.89
C PHE A 15 4.37 10.36 35.54
N ALA A 16 3.73 9.79 34.52
CA ALA A 16 2.38 10.11 34.11
C ALA A 16 1.39 10.00 35.28
N GLY A 17 0.67 11.08 35.56
CA GLY A 17 -0.34 11.12 36.62
C GLY A 17 0.17 11.54 38.01
N ILE A 18 1.49 11.70 38.21
CA ILE A 18 2.07 12.26 39.44
C ILE A 18 1.80 13.77 39.50
N ARG A 19 1.17 14.23 40.58
CA ARG A 19 0.64 15.60 40.69
C ARG A 19 1.44 16.48 41.61
N THR A 20 2.18 15.90 42.56
CA THR A 20 2.95 16.65 43.55
C THR A 20 4.39 16.15 43.69
N ARG A 21 5.29 17.00 44.20
CA ARG A 21 6.68 16.60 44.49
C ARG A 21 6.78 15.47 45.51
N LYS A 22 5.87 15.47 46.49
CA LYS A 22 5.78 14.42 47.51
C LYS A 22 5.40 13.07 46.91
N GLU A 23 4.41 13.04 46.01
CA GLU A 23 4.04 11.83 45.27
C GLU A 23 5.19 11.35 44.38
N LEU A 24 5.90 12.27 43.73
CA LEU A 24 7.06 11.93 42.90
C LEU A 24 8.18 11.28 43.73
N HIS A 25 8.45 11.83 44.91
CA HIS A 25 9.48 11.31 45.80
C HIS A 25 9.12 9.92 46.33
N GLN A 26 7.89 9.76 46.85
CA GLN A 26 7.40 8.45 47.30
C GLN A 26 7.45 7.41 46.18
N TYR A 27 7.05 7.80 44.96
CA TYR A 27 7.10 6.92 43.80
C TYR A 27 8.54 6.46 43.49
N LEU A 28 9.52 7.35 43.60
CA LEU A 28 10.93 7.04 43.37
C LEU A 28 11.50 6.16 44.50
N GLU A 29 11.17 6.44 45.76
CA GLU A 29 11.54 5.60 46.91
C GLU A 29 11.03 4.16 46.73
N ASP A 30 9.76 4.00 46.35
CA ASP A 30 9.14 2.70 46.13
C ASP A 30 9.77 1.95 44.95
N LYS A 31 10.03 2.66 43.83
CA LYS A 31 10.54 2.04 42.59
C LYS A 31 12.03 1.72 42.65
N LEU A 32 12.80 2.51 43.37
CA LEU A 32 14.25 2.33 43.52
C LEU A 32 14.60 1.61 44.84
N GLN A 33 13.62 1.31 45.71
CA GLN A 33 13.82 0.68 47.01
C GLN A 33 14.85 1.43 47.89
N LEU A 34 14.71 2.75 47.97
CA LEU A 34 15.63 3.59 48.74
C LEU A 34 15.45 3.37 50.26
N PRO A 35 16.52 3.41 51.09
CA PRO A 35 16.40 3.28 52.54
C PRO A 35 15.55 4.38 53.16
N GLU A 36 14.66 4.05 54.11
CA GLU A 36 13.81 5.03 54.80
C GLU A 36 14.66 6.04 55.60
N SER A 37 14.63 7.28 55.12
CA SER A 37 15.07 8.55 55.74
C SER A 37 16.57 8.90 55.72
N GLN A 38 16.92 9.88 54.88
CA GLN A 38 17.19 11.28 55.30
C GLN A 38 16.87 12.26 54.16
N GLY A 39 15.71 12.93 54.23
CA GLY A 39 15.37 14.14 53.45
C GLY A 39 14.88 13.93 52.01
N GLU A 40 14.04 14.86 51.52
CA GLU A 40 13.53 14.96 50.13
C GLU A 40 14.64 15.24 49.08
N SER A 41 15.89 14.85 49.34
CA SER A 41 17.02 15.23 48.49
C SER A 41 17.20 14.25 47.33
N LEU A 42 17.43 14.82 46.14
CA LEU A 42 17.86 14.07 44.95
C LEU A 42 19.22 13.39 45.15
N ASP A 43 20.00 13.79 46.16
CA ASP A 43 21.30 13.19 46.50
C ASP A 43 21.16 11.70 46.84
N ASN A 44 20.06 11.30 47.50
CA ASN A 44 19.84 9.89 47.87
C ASN A 44 19.63 8.99 46.63
N ILE A 45 19.00 9.53 45.58
CA ILE A 45 18.83 8.83 44.30
C ILE A 45 20.18 8.68 43.61
N TYR A 46 21.00 9.74 43.64
CA TYR A 46 22.35 9.70 43.08
C TYR A 46 23.23 8.67 43.78
N ASP A 47 23.27 8.70 45.12
CA ASP A 47 24.09 7.78 45.92
C ASP A 47 23.67 6.33 45.70
N PHE A 48 22.36 6.05 45.68
CA PHE A 48 21.86 4.71 45.38
C PHE A 48 22.31 4.20 44.00
N LEU A 49 22.13 5.03 42.97
CA LEU A 49 22.46 4.63 41.60
C LEU A 49 23.96 4.47 41.38
N THR A 50 24.79 5.27 42.04
CA THR A 50 26.25 5.18 41.94
C THR A 50 26.84 4.05 42.79
N MET A 51 26.11 3.56 43.79
CA MET A 51 26.48 2.39 44.60
C MET A 51 25.91 1.07 44.07
N ALA A 52 25.03 1.11 43.07
CA ALA A 52 24.41 -0.08 42.49
C ALA A 52 25.47 -0.97 41.80
N ALA A 53 25.57 -2.24 42.20
CA ALA A 53 26.48 -3.21 41.60
C ALA A 53 25.75 -4.03 40.52
N GLY A 54 26.25 -4.00 39.28
CA GLY A 54 25.71 -4.76 38.15
C GLY A 54 25.15 -3.89 37.02
N ARG A 55 24.71 -4.52 35.92
CA ARG A 55 24.04 -3.80 34.82
C ARG A 55 22.62 -3.44 35.22
N LEU A 56 22.27 -2.16 35.19
CA LEU A 56 20.96 -1.62 35.52
C LEU A 56 20.47 -0.75 34.36
N HIS A 57 19.27 -1.03 33.86
CA HIS A 57 18.65 -0.23 32.79
C HIS A 57 17.43 0.52 33.33
N ILE A 58 17.42 1.84 33.19
CA ILE A 58 16.33 2.71 33.65
C ILE A 58 15.64 3.33 32.44
N ILE A 59 14.33 3.14 32.34
CA ILE A 59 13.49 3.78 31.32
C ILE A 59 12.62 4.85 31.99
N VAL A 60 12.72 6.09 31.50
CA VAL A 60 11.95 7.24 31.99
C VAL A 60 10.88 7.64 30.97
N GLU A 61 9.63 7.69 31.41
CA GLU A 61 8.45 8.03 30.61
C GLU A 61 7.54 9.06 31.33
N GLY A 62 6.63 9.70 30.58
CA GLY A 62 5.59 10.57 31.16
C GLY A 62 6.08 11.96 31.59
N MET A 63 7.22 12.41 31.06
CA MET A 63 7.86 13.69 31.39
C MET A 63 7.05 14.90 30.88
N SER A 64 6.65 14.90 29.61
CA SER A 64 5.95 16.00 28.93
C SER A 64 4.63 16.38 29.62
N ARG A 65 3.82 15.39 30.00
CA ARG A 65 2.50 15.57 30.63
C ARG A 65 2.54 16.17 32.04
N ASN A 66 3.68 16.09 32.73
CA ASN A 66 3.82 16.61 34.10
C ASN A 66 4.81 17.77 34.20
N HIS A 67 5.53 18.10 33.13
CA HIS A 67 6.44 19.25 33.10
C HIS A 67 5.74 20.57 33.45
N THR A 68 4.46 20.72 33.09
CA THR A 68 3.64 21.88 33.45
C THR A 68 3.29 21.96 34.95
N ARG A 69 3.27 20.82 35.65
CA ARG A 69 2.85 20.71 37.06
C ARG A 69 4.02 20.65 38.04
N LEU A 70 5.09 19.94 37.66
CA LEU A 70 6.25 19.68 38.51
C LEU A 70 7.46 20.56 38.14
N GLY A 71 7.46 21.13 36.93
CA GLY A 71 8.46 22.10 36.45
C GLY A 71 9.90 21.64 36.67
N GLY A 72 10.76 22.59 37.07
CA GLY A 72 12.20 22.36 37.22
C GLY A 72 12.64 21.31 38.24
N TYR A 73 11.72 20.78 39.06
CA TYR A 73 12.02 19.66 39.97
C TYR A 73 12.10 18.33 39.21
N LEU A 74 11.22 18.13 38.22
CA LEU A 74 11.25 16.95 37.35
C LEU A 74 12.52 16.95 36.48
N ASP A 75 12.93 18.13 36.01
CA ASP A 75 14.24 18.32 35.35
C ASP A 75 15.40 18.04 36.31
N GLY A 76 15.21 18.33 37.61
CA GLY A 76 16.16 17.99 38.67
C GLY A 76 16.37 16.49 38.76
N VAL A 77 15.29 15.71 38.84
CA VAL A 77 15.33 14.24 38.84
C VAL A 77 16.06 13.72 37.60
N LEU A 78 15.70 14.21 36.41
CA LEU A 78 16.35 13.75 35.18
C LEU A 78 17.85 14.09 35.15
N ARG A 79 18.24 15.29 35.59
CA ARG A 79 19.65 15.66 35.73
C ARG A 79 20.38 14.72 36.69
N THR A 80 19.78 14.37 37.82
CA THR A 80 20.34 13.43 38.78
C THR A 80 20.53 12.04 38.18
N LEU A 81 19.54 11.51 37.45
CA LEU A 81 19.64 10.21 36.78
C LEU A 81 20.76 10.21 35.72
N ARG A 82 20.84 11.26 34.89
CA ARG A 82 21.91 11.42 33.89
C ARG A 82 23.29 11.58 34.53
N ALA A 83 23.38 12.28 35.66
CA ALA A 83 24.64 12.43 36.38
C ALA A 83 25.12 11.09 36.95
N ALA A 84 24.22 10.24 37.43
CA ALA A 84 24.55 8.90 37.90
C ALA A 84 24.97 7.97 36.75
N GLU A 85 24.25 8.01 35.62
CA GLU A 85 24.60 7.25 34.40
C GLU A 85 26.03 7.56 33.94
N ALA A 86 26.43 8.84 33.97
CA ALA A 86 27.75 9.26 33.50
C ALA A 86 28.92 8.70 34.31
N VAL A 87 28.71 8.26 35.56
CA VAL A 87 29.79 7.84 36.47
C VAL A 87 29.68 6.37 36.92
N THR A 88 28.60 5.67 36.55
CA THR A 88 28.32 4.30 37.01
C THR A 88 28.41 3.33 35.86
N GLU A 89 29.44 2.47 35.87
CA GLU A 89 29.63 1.47 34.82
C GLU A 89 28.51 0.41 34.87
N GLY A 90 27.78 0.26 33.75
CA GLY A 90 26.66 -0.66 33.63
C GLY A 90 25.28 -0.05 33.91
N LEU A 91 25.19 1.23 34.29
CA LEU A 91 23.95 1.98 34.35
C LEU A 91 23.63 2.60 32.99
N THR A 92 22.42 2.40 32.47
CA THR A 92 21.96 3.01 31.22
C THR A 92 20.59 3.66 31.42
N LEU A 93 20.43 4.87 30.87
CA LEU A 93 19.21 5.67 30.99
C LEU A 93 18.61 5.98 29.63
N GLU A 94 17.41 5.45 29.40
CA GLU A 94 16.59 5.75 28.24
C GLU A 94 15.47 6.72 28.64
N VAL A 95 15.31 7.83 27.93
CA VAL A 95 14.19 8.77 28.13
C VAL A 95 13.29 8.68 26.92
N ARG A 96 12.07 8.17 27.11
CA ARG A 96 11.06 8.05 26.06
C ARG A 96 10.07 9.20 26.21
N GLU A 97 10.06 10.12 25.24
CA GLU A 97 9.02 11.13 25.17
C GLU A 97 7.70 10.46 24.78
N GLN A 98 6.67 10.64 25.61
CA GLN A 98 5.34 10.15 25.28
C GLN A 98 4.74 11.09 24.24
N MET A 99 4.66 10.62 23.00
CA MET A 99 4.03 11.34 21.88
C MET A 99 2.54 11.56 22.20
N ASP A 100 2.07 12.80 22.02
CA ASP A 100 0.65 13.14 22.18
C ASP A 100 -0.13 12.44 21.08
N ALA A 101 -0.81 11.35 21.47
CA ALA A 101 -1.69 10.54 20.65
C ALA A 101 -2.88 11.32 20.02
N ASP A 102 -2.93 12.65 20.07
CA ASP A 102 -4.04 13.44 19.54
C ASP A 102 -3.65 14.26 18.29
N LYS A 103 -2.37 14.27 17.86
CA LYS A 103 -1.94 15.13 16.73
C LYS A 103 -1.36 14.41 15.51
N GLU A 104 -0.83 13.20 15.63
CA GLU A 104 -0.11 12.58 14.50
C GLU A 104 -0.97 11.81 13.50
N TRP A 105 -2.24 11.55 13.81
CA TRP A 105 -3.11 10.74 12.95
C TRP A 105 -3.50 11.44 11.64
N LEU A 106 -3.66 12.77 11.70
CA LEU A 106 -4.14 13.58 10.57
C LEU A 106 -3.03 14.06 9.65
N ASP A 107 -1.80 14.15 10.16
CA ASP A 107 -0.64 14.63 9.40
C ASP A 107 0.13 13.51 8.70
N ASN A 108 -0.28 12.23 8.85
CA ASN A 108 0.27 11.12 8.07
C ASN A 108 -0.33 11.12 6.65
N PRO A 109 0.45 11.40 5.59
CA PRO A 109 -0.05 11.44 4.22
C PRO A 109 -0.72 10.12 3.79
N ALA A 110 -0.31 8.97 4.34
CA ALA A 110 -0.93 7.68 4.03
C ALA A 110 -2.39 7.59 4.53
N VAL A 111 -2.69 8.18 5.70
CA VAL A 111 -4.06 8.25 6.24
C VAL A 111 -4.91 9.20 5.41
N VAL A 112 -4.35 10.34 5.00
CA VAL A 112 -5.02 11.30 4.09
C VAL A 112 -5.29 10.67 2.72
N GLU A 113 -4.37 9.85 2.20
CA GLU A 113 -4.50 9.17 0.91
C GLU A 113 -5.53 8.03 0.93
N GLN A 114 -5.65 7.30 2.05
CA GLN A 114 -6.76 6.35 2.24
C GLN A 114 -8.12 7.06 2.21
N SER A 115 -8.14 8.34 2.62
CA SER A 115 -9.34 9.15 2.69
C SER A 115 -9.91 9.55 1.32
N CYS A 116 -9.05 9.58 0.29
CA CYS A 116 -9.45 9.75 -1.10
C CYS A 116 -10.17 8.51 -1.68
N ALA A 117 -10.14 7.38 -0.96
CA ALA A 117 -10.78 6.11 -1.35
C ALA A 117 -12.09 5.79 -0.59
N TYR A 118 -12.87 6.83 -0.23
CA TYR A 118 -14.22 6.83 0.40
C TYR A 118 -14.32 7.18 1.90
N SER A 119 -13.25 7.42 2.64
CA SER A 119 -13.34 7.78 4.07
C SER A 119 -12.47 8.97 4.45
N ARG A 120 -12.97 10.21 4.23
CA ARG A 120 -12.45 11.37 4.97
C ARG A 120 -12.53 11.08 6.47
N PRO A 121 -11.42 11.08 7.24
CA PRO A 121 -11.52 11.00 8.68
C PRO A 121 -12.41 12.14 9.18
N VAL A 122 -13.37 11.81 10.05
CA VAL A 122 -14.33 12.79 10.57
C VAL A 122 -13.62 13.66 11.63
N MET A 123 -13.49 14.96 11.36
CA MET A 123 -13.01 15.95 12.34
C MET A 123 -14.13 16.28 13.34
N VAL A 124 -13.87 16.17 14.65
CA VAL A 124 -14.83 16.50 15.72
C VAL A 124 -14.34 17.71 16.52
N ALA A 125 -15.21 18.69 16.77
CA ALA A 125 -14.90 19.93 17.48
C ALA A 125 -14.94 19.78 19.02
N LEU A 126 -14.10 20.55 19.72
CA LEU A 126 -14.08 20.66 21.18
C LEU A 126 -15.25 21.51 21.69
N SER A 127 -16.38 20.88 22.03
CA SER A 127 -17.43 21.49 22.86
C SER A 127 -18.06 20.46 23.78
N ASP A 128 -18.43 20.88 25.00
CA ASP A 128 -18.88 20.03 26.13
C ASP A 128 -20.27 19.35 25.95
N ALA A 129 -20.78 19.24 24.73
CA ALA A 129 -21.97 18.44 24.44
C ALA A 129 -21.54 17.03 23.96
N PRO A 130 -22.00 15.94 24.60
CA PRO A 130 -21.63 14.59 24.17
C PRO A 130 -22.30 14.28 22.83
N VAL A 131 -21.49 14.20 21.77
CA VAL A 131 -21.85 13.51 20.55
C VAL A 131 -21.70 12.01 20.83
N PRO A 132 -22.71 11.16 20.62
CA PRO A 132 -22.53 9.72 20.75
C PRO A 132 -21.74 9.21 19.53
N VAL A 133 -20.41 9.28 19.57
CA VAL A 133 -19.48 8.65 18.61
C VAL A 133 -18.31 8.09 19.41
N SER A 134 -18.35 6.78 19.68
CA SER A 134 -17.33 6.06 20.42
C SER A 134 -16.17 5.66 19.50
N GLY A 135 -15.03 6.35 19.62
CA GLY A 135 -13.69 5.87 19.24
C GLY A 135 -13.42 5.70 17.74
N GLN A 136 -12.36 6.34 17.25
CA GLN A 136 -11.85 6.23 15.88
C GLN A 136 -11.71 4.74 15.47
N GLU A 137 -12.36 4.32 14.38
CA GLU A 137 -12.20 2.99 13.77
C GLU A 137 -11.39 3.15 12.48
N GLY A 138 -10.49 2.20 12.20
CA GLY A 138 -9.66 2.22 10.99
C GLY A 138 -8.21 1.82 11.24
N LEU A 139 -7.36 2.07 10.22
CA LEU A 139 -5.91 1.90 10.32
C LEU A 139 -5.31 2.99 11.20
N MET A 140 -4.42 2.54 12.05
CA MET A 140 -3.82 3.30 13.10
C MET A 140 -2.29 3.05 13.23
N TYR A 141 -1.56 3.84 14.01
CA TYR A 141 -0.14 3.70 14.33
C TYR A 141 0.07 3.87 15.84
N ARG A 142 0.80 2.95 16.46
CA ARG A 142 1.27 3.09 17.85
C ARG A 142 2.40 4.12 17.94
N ALA A 143 2.77 4.51 19.16
CA ALA A 143 3.82 5.50 19.42
C ALA A 143 5.20 5.16 18.82
N GLU A 144 5.47 3.89 18.51
CA GLU A 144 6.71 3.44 17.86
C GLU A 144 6.59 3.33 16.32
N GLY A 145 5.48 3.82 15.75
CA GLY A 145 5.20 3.70 14.30
C GLY A 145 4.66 2.34 13.87
N MET A 146 4.39 1.43 14.81
CA MET A 146 3.78 0.12 14.52
C MET A 146 2.34 0.29 14.01
N PRO A 147 1.98 -0.19 12.81
CA PRO A 147 0.60 -0.14 12.34
C PRO A 147 -0.30 -0.97 13.25
N CYS A 148 -1.51 -0.50 13.51
CA CYS A 148 -2.53 -1.27 14.21
C CYS A 148 -3.92 -0.99 13.61
N LEU A 149 -4.86 -1.91 13.76
CA LEU A 149 -6.25 -1.68 13.43
C LEU A 149 -7.07 -1.60 14.70
N ARG A 150 -8.05 -0.70 14.73
CA ARG A 150 -9.08 -0.63 15.76
C ARG A 150 -10.44 -0.66 15.09
N LEU A 151 -11.29 -1.61 15.45
CA LEU A 151 -12.62 -1.82 14.86
C LEU A 151 -13.62 -2.19 15.96
N CYS A 152 -14.88 -1.82 15.78
CA CYS A 152 -15.96 -2.14 16.71
C CYS A 152 -16.85 -3.24 16.13
N PHE A 153 -16.99 -4.37 16.84
CA PHE A 153 -17.86 -5.47 16.47
C PHE A 153 -18.67 -5.91 17.68
N ALA A 154 -19.91 -5.41 17.78
CA ALA A 154 -20.76 -5.64 18.92
C ALA A 154 -21.18 -7.11 19.05
N ASN A 155 -20.99 -7.68 20.24
CA ASN A 155 -21.26 -9.07 20.58
C ASN A 155 -20.46 -10.11 19.77
N ALA A 156 -19.40 -9.71 19.07
CA ALA A 156 -18.49 -10.65 18.44
C ALA A 156 -17.80 -11.49 19.52
N ALA A 157 -17.49 -12.75 19.21
CA ALA A 157 -16.70 -13.63 20.08
C ALA A 157 -15.26 -13.78 19.56
N ASP A 158 -15.05 -13.69 18.25
CA ASP A 158 -13.76 -13.78 17.59
C ASP A 158 -13.67 -12.78 16.44
N VAL A 159 -12.56 -12.05 16.35
CA VAL A 159 -12.28 -11.13 15.24
C VAL A 159 -10.86 -11.38 14.75
N GLN A 160 -10.69 -11.59 13.45
CA GLN A 160 -9.42 -11.91 12.81
C GLN A 160 -9.27 -11.12 11.51
N ILE A 161 -8.03 -10.83 11.12
CA ILE A 161 -7.69 -10.30 9.80
C ILE A 161 -6.70 -11.24 9.13
N ASP A 162 -6.96 -11.60 7.88
CA ASP A 162 -6.04 -12.34 7.02
C ASP A 162 -5.41 -11.36 6.03
N ILE A 163 -4.08 -11.35 6.01
CA ILE A 163 -3.25 -10.53 5.11
C ILE A 163 -2.21 -11.45 4.48
N GLY A 164 -2.28 -11.63 3.16
CA GLY A 164 -1.35 -12.50 2.44
C GLY A 164 -1.33 -13.95 2.91
N GLY A 165 -2.44 -14.47 3.46
CA GLY A 165 -2.53 -15.83 4.00
C GLY A 165 -2.06 -15.96 5.45
N VAL A 166 -1.62 -14.87 6.09
CA VAL A 166 -1.28 -14.83 7.51
C VAL A 166 -2.46 -14.26 8.28
N ARG A 167 -2.96 -15.01 9.28
CA ARG A 167 -4.04 -14.57 10.16
C ARG A 167 -3.52 -13.91 11.42
N TYR A 168 -4.04 -12.72 11.71
CA TYR A 168 -3.78 -11.96 12.92
C TYR A 168 -5.08 -11.88 13.74
N PRO A 169 -5.13 -12.45 14.96
CA PRO A 169 -6.27 -12.33 15.83
C PRO A 169 -6.30 -10.94 16.47
N PHE A 170 -7.49 -10.35 16.58
CA PHE A 170 -7.69 -9.13 17.35
C PHE A 170 -7.85 -9.47 18.82
N LEU A 171 -7.45 -8.52 19.66
CA LEU A 171 -7.71 -8.51 21.09
C LEU A 171 -8.86 -7.55 21.37
N GLU A 172 -9.88 -8.02 22.09
CA GLU A 172 -10.90 -7.14 22.67
C GLU A 172 -10.24 -6.30 23.76
N THR A 173 -10.10 -4.99 23.51
CA THR A 173 -9.40 -4.05 24.40
C THR A 173 -10.34 -3.27 25.29
N ASP A 174 -11.55 -3.04 24.80
CA ASP A 174 -12.71 -2.54 25.54
C ASP A 174 -13.92 -3.31 25.04
N LYS A 175 -15.05 -3.24 25.75
CA LYS A 175 -16.29 -3.91 25.34
C LYS A 175 -16.61 -3.59 23.88
N ASP A 176 -16.73 -4.63 23.05
CA ASP A 176 -17.05 -4.57 21.62
C ASP A 176 -15.96 -3.90 20.74
N VAL A 177 -14.81 -3.53 21.31
CA VAL A 177 -13.70 -2.83 20.64
C VAL A 177 -12.51 -3.76 20.47
N TRP A 178 -12.18 -4.06 19.23
CA TRP A 178 -11.17 -5.01 18.83
C TRP A 178 -9.95 -4.28 18.26
N THR A 179 -8.76 -4.65 18.71
CA THR A 179 -7.50 -4.11 18.16
C THR A 179 -6.51 -5.20 17.79
N VAL A 180 -5.71 -4.94 16.76
CA VAL A 180 -4.61 -5.82 16.35
C VAL A 180 -3.42 -4.98 15.91
N ASP A 181 -2.22 -5.36 16.35
CA ASP A 181 -0.98 -4.77 15.85
C ASP A 181 -0.51 -5.56 14.62
N LEU A 182 -0.08 -4.84 13.58
CA LEU A 182 0.24 -5.38 12.27
C LEU A 182 1.71 -5.07 11.97
N PRO A 183 2.65 -6.01 12.19
CA PRO A 183 4.07 -5.83 11.91
C PRO A 183 4.33 -5.93 10.40
N LEU A 184 3.78 -5.00 9.64
CA LEU A 184 3.86 -4.91 8.19
C LEU A 184 4.82 -3.79 7.79
N ASP A 185 5.54 -4.04 6.71
CA ASP A 185 6.30 -3.00 6.03
C ASP A 185 5.38 -1.98 5.34
N PRO A 186 5.90 -0.80 4.95
CA PRO A 186 5.13 0.15 4.16
C PRO A 186 4.68 -0.43 2.82
N GLY A 187 3.40 -0.23 2.49
CA GLY A 187 2.83 -0.69 1.24
C GLY A 187 1.32 -0.92 1.28
N PHE A 188 0.82 -1.37 0.14
CA PHE A 188 -0.55 -1.82 -0.06
C PHE A 188 -0.72 -3.28 0.36
N TYR A 189 -1.82 -3.55 1.06
CA TYR A 189 -2.23 -4.90 1.45
C TYR A 189 -3.73 -5.09 1.27
N TYR A 190 -4.15 -6.08 0.48
CA TYR A 190 -5.52 -6.59 0.58
C TYR A 190 -5.73 -7.23 1.95
N VAL A 191 -6.91 -7.03 2.54
CA VAL A 191 -7.24 -7.59 3.85
C VAL A 191 -8.60 -8.28 3.85
N HIS A 192 -8.68 -9.41 4.54
CA HIS A 192 -9.92 -10.14 4.75
C HIS A 192 -10.24 -10.18 6.24
N LEU A 193 -11.30 -9.48 6.64
CA LEU A 193 -11.78 -9.46 8.01
C LEU A 193 -12.75 -10.61 8.25
N TYR A 194 -12.53 -11.37 9.31
CA TYR A 194 -13.42 -12.41 9.78
C TYR A 194 -13.95 -12.04 11.16
N VAL A 195 -15.27 -12.03 11.31
CA VAL A 195 -15.96 -11.86 12.59
C VAL A 195 -16.76 -13.13 12.83
N ASP A 196 -16.47 -13.85 13.91
CA ASP A 196 -17.04 -15.16 14.21
C ASP A 196 -16.94 -16.14 13.03
N ASN A 197 -15.78 -16.14 12.36
CA ASN A 197 -15.47 -16.88 11.12
C ASN A 197 -16.29 -16.49 9.88
N CYS A 198 -17.11 -15.45 9.92
CA CYS A 198 -17.77 -14.88 8.75
C CYS A 198 -16.90 -13.80 8.12
N LEU A 199 -16.62 -13.93 6.82
CA LEU A 199 -15.95 -12.88 6.05
C LEU A 199 -16.86 -11.64 5.99
N VAL A 200 -16.33 -10.50 6.42
CA VAL A 200 -17.05 -9.21 6.44
C VAL A 200 -16.24 -8.12 5.76
N LEU A 201 -16.92 -7.04 5.38
CA LEU A 201 -16.30 -5.78 4.99
C LEU A 201 -16.52 -4.75 6.10
N SER A 202 -15.46 -4.04 6.46
CA SER A 202 -15.55 -2.86 7.33
C SER A 202 -15.77 -1.61 6.48
N PRO A 203 -16.77 -0.77 6.81
CA PRO A 203 -16.94 0.54 6.16
C PRO A 203 -15.88 1.56 6.62
N PHE A 204 -15.09 1.24 7.64
CA PHE A 204 -14.02 2.09 8.17
C PHE A 204 -12.66 1.83 7.53
N LEU A 205 -12.59 0.91 6.58
CA LEU A 205 -11.41 0.67 5.75
C LEU A 205 -11.77 0.94 4.28
N PRO A 206 -10.81 1.39 3.45
CA PRO A 206 -11.01 1.50 2.02
C PRO A 206 -11.54 0.18 1.42
N ILE A 207 -12.45 0.30 0.45
CA ILE A 207 -13.04 -0.84 -0.27
C ILE A 207 -12.62 -0.75 -1.73
N GLY A 208 -11.86 -1.74 -2.17
CA GLY A 208 -11.51 -1.97 -3.57
C GLY A 208 -12.25 -3.17 -4.14
N TYR A 209 -11.76 -3.65 -5.27
CA TYR A 209 -12.21 -4.90 -5.90
C TYR A 209 -11.00 -5.76 -6.25
N GLY A 210 -10.96 -6.97 -5.71
CA GLY A 210 -9.87 -7.93 -5.86
C GLY A 210 -10.36 -9.32 -5.43
N HIS A 211 -9.64 -10.39 -5.81
CA HIS A 211 -10.08 -11.77 -5.53
C HIS A 211 -11.52 -12.08 -6.01
N CYS A 212 -11.94 -11.46 -7.12
CA CYS A 212 -13.28 -11.58 -7.71
C CYS A 212 -14.42 -11.07 -6.81
N ARG A 213 -14.16 -10.13 -5.90
CA ARG A 213 -15.17 -9.56 -4.99
C ARG A 213 -14.78 -8.16 -4.50
N PRO A 214 -15.72 -7.40 -3.91
CA PRO A 214 -15.34 -6.26 -3.08
C PRO A 214 -14.45 -6.72 -1.92
N ALA A 215 -13.36 -6.01 -1.66
CA ALA A 215 -12.38 -6.36 -0.63
C ALA A 215 -11.92 -5.09 0.09
N ASN A 216 -11.73 -5.18 1.41
CA ASN A 216 -11.00 -4.13 2.10
C ASN A 216 -9.51 -4.20 1.73
N TYR A 217 -8.84 -3.07 1.83
CA TYR A 217 -7.38 -3.00 1.79
C TYR A 217 -6.88 -1.95 2.78
N ILE A 218 -5.60 -2.00 3.11
CA ILE A 218 -4.90 -1.01 3.92
C ILE A 218 -3.66 -0.52 3.19
N GLU A 219 -3.28 0.73 3.47
CA GLU A 219 -2.04 1.34 2.99
C GLU A 219 -1.17 1.67 4.20
N VAL A 220 -0.19 0.82 4.45
CA VAL A 220 0.79 1.02 5.52
C VAL A 220 1.82 2.03 5.03
N GLY A 221 2.06 3.07 5.83
CA GLY A 221 2.93 4.18 5.49
C GLY A 221 4.37 3.98 5.97
N PRO A 222 5.31 4.83 5.49
CA PRO A 222 5.08 5.90 4.53
C PRO A 222 4.82 5.39 3.10
N MET A 223 3.88 6.05 2.41
CA MET A 223 3.64 5.80 0.99
C MET A 223 4.81 6.33 0.17
N GLU A 224 5.16 5.62 -0.90
CA GLU A 224 6.12 6.08 -1.90
C GLU A 224 5.69 7.43 -2.52
N GLU A 225 6.64 8.36 -2.67
CA GLU A 225 6.37 9.75 -3.09
C GLU A 225 5.65 9.83 -4.44
N PHE A 226 6.00 8.95 -5.38
CA PHE A 226 5.42 8.94 -6.73
C PHE A 226 3.93 8.57 -6.74
N CYS A 227 3.41 7.96 -5.66
CA CYS A 227 2.01 7.60 -5.50
C CYS A 227 1.18 8.68 -4.77
N LEU A 228 1.82 9.68 -4.16
CA LEU A 228 1.12 10.73 -3.40
C LEU A 228 0.36 11.67 -4.34
N MET A 229 -0.81 12.15 -3.90
CA MET A 229 -1.50 13.26 -4.55
C MET A 229 -0.76 14.56 -4.21
N ARG A 230 0.09 15.04 -5.13
CA ARG A 230 0.79 16.32 -4.99
C ARG A 230 -0.12 17.47 -5.43
N ASP A 231 0.18 18.69 -4.98
CA ASP A 231 -0.46 19.91 -5.47
C ASP A 231 0.05 20.25 -6.88
N VAL A 232 -0.52 19.59 -7.88
CA VAL A 232 -0.17 19.69 -9.30
C VAL A 232 -1.43 19.69 -10.17
N PRO A 233 -1.39 20.10 -11.45
CA PRO A 233 -2.53 19.95 -12.34
C PRO A 233 -2.96 18.48 -12.45
N HIS A 234 -4.23 18.21 -12.19
CA HIS A 234 -4.77 16.86 -12.18
C HIS A 234 -5.55 16.53 -13.45
N GLY A 235 -5.34 15.32 -13.97
CA GLY A 235 -6.18 14.76 -15.03
C GLY A 235 -7.59 14.41 -14.54
N THR A 236 -8.52 14.23 -15.48
CA THR A 236 -9.89 13.80 -15.19
C THR A 236 -10.01 12.28 -15.28
N ILE A 237 -10.71 11.66 -14.32
CA ILE A 237 -11.14 10.26 -14.41
C ILE A 237 -12.57 10.20 -14.92
N ARG A 238 -12.78 9.55 -16.06
CA ARG A 238 -14.09 9.41 -16.71
C ARG A 238 -14.51 7.95 -16.74
N HIS A 239 -15.73 7.68 -16.28
CA HIS A 239 -16.35 6.37 -16.39
C HIS A 239 -17.24 6.35 -17.63
N GLU A 240 -16.99 5.38 -18.51
CA GLU A 240 -17.52 5.37 -19.86
C GLU A 240 -18.20 4.04 -20.18
N TYR A 241 -19.29 4.11 -20.96
CA TYR A 241 -20.07 2.95 -21.37
C TYR A 241 -20.02 2.82 -22.88
N PHE A 242 -19.80 1.61 -23.38
CA PHE A 242 -19.75 1.31 -24.80
C PHE A 242 -20.46 -0.01 -25.12
N ALA A 243 -21.06 -0.10 -26.31
CA ALA A 243 -21.62 -1.36 -26.77
C ALA A 243 -20.50 -2.25 -27.30
N SER A 244 -20.41 -3.49 -26.81
CA SER A 244 -19.49 -4.50 -27.32
C SER A 244 -20.22 -5.53 -28.16
N ALA A 245 -19.85 -5.64 -29.43
CA ALA A 245 -20.30 -6.74 -30.27
C ALA A 245 -19.63 -8.07 -29.87
N ALA A 246 -18.39 -8.02 -29.36
CA ALA A 246 -17.66 -9.20 -28.92
C ALA A 246 -18.32 -9.90 -27.72
N THR A 247 -18.84 -9.14 -26.75
CA THR A 247 -19.55 -9.70 -25.59
C THR A 247 -21.08 -9.75 -25.76
N GLY A 248 -21.61 -8.97 -26.72
CA GLY A 248 -23.05 -8.82 -26.92
C GLY A 248 -23.75 -7.97 -25.85
N ARG A 249 -22.99 -7.16 -25.10
CA ARG A 249 -23.49 -6.36 -23.97
C ARG A 249 -22.98 -4.92 -24.03
N THR A 250 -23.56 -4.06 -23.18
CA THR A 250 -22.91 -2.78 -22.85
C THR A 250 -21.87 -3.04 -21.78
N GLU A 251 -20.63 -2.71 -22.09
CA GLU A 251 -19.47 -2.84 -21.21
C GLU A 251 -19.04 -1.45 -20.72
N THR A 252 -18.11 -1.43 -19.75
CA THR A 252 -17.61 -0.20 -19.13
C THR A 252 -16.09 -0.12 -19.15
N CYS A 253 -15.58 1.11 -19.20
CA CYS A 253 -14.15 1.41 -19.00
C CYS A 253 -13.98 2.70 -18.19
N VAL A 254 -12.79 2.84 -17.61
CA VAL A 254 -12.32 4.06 -16.96
C VAL A 254 -11.24 4.69 -17.82
N CYS A 255 -11.35 5.99 -18.08
CA CYS A 255 -10.40 6.76 -18.84
C CYS A 255 -9.77 7.84 -17.95
N TYR A 256 -8.44 7.84 -17.82
CA TYR A 256 -7.69 9.02 -17.40
C TYR A 256 -7.47 9.92 -18.62
N VAL A 257 -7.79 11.20 -18.45
CA VAL A 257 -7.62 12.25 -19.45
C VAL A 257 -6.67 13.30 -18.87
N PRO A 258 -5.55 13.63 -19.55
CA PRO A 258 -4.50 14.46 -18.95
C PRO A 258 -4.98 15.89 -18.67
N PRO A 259 -4.35 16.60 -17.72
CA PRO A 259 -4.65 18.00 -17.44
C PRO A 259 -4.49 18.86 -18.70
N GLY A 260 -5.36 19.87 -18.86
CA GLY A 260 -5.34 20.77 -20.02
C GLY A 260 -6.01 20.20 -21.28
N TYR A 261 -6.58 18.98 -21.23
CA TYR A 261 -7.21 18.36 -22.39
C TYR A 261 -8.35 19.20 -22.96
N GLU A 262 -9.23 19.78 -22.14
CA GLU A 262 -10.41 20.51 -22.64
C GLU A 262 -10.09 21.90 -23.19
N GLU A 263 -8.99 22.48 -22.74
CA GLU A 263 -8.47 23.77 -23.21
C GLU A 263 -7.64 23.62 -24.50
N SER A 264 -7.30 22.39 -24.87
CA SER A 264 -6.40 22.04 -25.96
C SER A 264 -7.14 21.42 -27.17
N GLY A 265 -6.69 21.80 -28.37
CA GLY A 265 -7.09 21.17 -29.63
C GLY A 265 -6.22 19.98 -30.05
N GLU A 266 -5.20 19.62 -29.24
CA GLU A 266 -4.24 18.56 -29.57
C GLU A 266 -4.86 17.16 -29.56
N GLU A 267 -4.26 16.26 -30.33
CA GLU A 267 -4.54 14.82 -30.30
C GLU A 267 -3.48 14.10 -29.45
N TYR A 268 -3.94 13.17 -28.61
CA TYR A 268 -3.09 12.51 -27.62
C TYR A 268 -2.82 11.03 -27.99
N PRO A 269 -1.65 10.48 -27.67
CA PRO A 269 -1.46 9.03 -27.70
C PRO A 269 -2.29 8.34 -26.61
N VAL A 270 -2.46 7.02 -26.73
CA VAL A 270 -3.30 6.22 -25.83
C VAL A 270 -2.54 5.01 -25.31
N LEU A 271 -2.53 4.84 -23.99
CA LEU A 271 -2.16 3.61 -23.30
C LEU A 271 -3.43 2.85 -22.90
N TYR A 272 -3.56 1.60 -23.34
CA TYR A 272 -4.54 0.67 -22.81
C TYR A 272 -3.89 -0.13 -21.67
N LEU A 273 -4.44 -0.05 -20.46
CA LEU A 273 -3.82 -0.55 -19.24
C LEU A 273 -4.75 -1.56 -18.53
N GLN A 274 -4.32 -2.82 -18.47
CA GLN A 274 -5.12 -3.94 -17.98
C GLN A 274 -4.75 -4.41 -16.57
N HIS A 275 -5.77 -4.78 -15.81
CA HIS A 275 -5.66 -5.30 -14.45
C HIS A 275 -5.44 -6.83 -14.42
N GLY A 276 -5.27 -7.38 -13.21
CA GLY A 276 -5.06 -8.81 -12.99
C GLY A 276 -6.34 -9.62 -12.87
N PHE A 277 -6.18 -10.94 -12.67
CA PHE A 277 -7.31 -11.83 -12.45
C PHE A 277 -8.05 -11.46 -11.15
N GLY A 278 -9.38 -11.40 -11.24
CA GLY A 278 -10.22 -11.08 -10.08
C GLY A 278 -10.28 -9.61 -9.69
N GLU A 279 -9.69 -8.73 -10.49
CA GLU A 279 -9.82 -7.28 -10.39
C GLU A 279 -10.82 -6.77 -11.44
N ASN A 280 -10.91 -5.44 -11.63
CA ASN A 280 -11.78 -4.82 -12.63
C ASN A 280 -11.17 -3.50 -13.16
N GLU A 281 -11.93 -2.79 -14.01
CA GLU A 281 -11.50 -1.58 -14.73
C GLU A 281 -11.04 -0.42 -13.82
N ARG A 282 -11.31 -0.51 -12.52
CA ARG A 282 -11.02 0.53 -11.52
C ARG A 282 -9.72 0.28 -10.76
N GLY A 283 -9.15 -0.93 -10.89
CA GLY A 283 -7.97 -1.39 -10.16
C GLY A 283 -6.82 -0.39 -10.19
N TRP A 284 -6.46 0.04 -11.40
CA TRP A 284 -5.35 0.96 -11.63
C TRP A 284 -5.55 2.36 -11.07
N ILE A 285 -6.79 2.80 -10.83
CA ILE A 285 -7.06 4.10 -10.19
C ILE A 285 -6.98 3.99 -8.67
N TRP A 286 -7.69 3.03 -8.07
CA TRP A 286 -7.79 2.96 -6.62
C TRP A 286 -6.54 2.32 -6.00
N GLN A 287 -6.27 1.07 -6.35
CA GLN A 287 -5.12 0.33 -5.85
C GLN A 287 -3.84 0.70 -6.62
N GLY A 288 -3.94 1.04 -7.91
CA GLY A 288 -2.77 1.36 -8.73
C GLY A 288 -2.27 2.79 -8.60
N LYS A 289 -3.11 3.73 -8.17
CA LYS A 289 -2.82 5.18 -8.13
C LYS A 289 -2.24 5.72 -9.43
N ALA A 290 -2.57 5.11 -10.58
CA ALA A 290 -1.98 5.42 -11.88
C ALA A 290 -2.19 6.88 -12.28
N ASN A 291 -3.30 7.48 -11.86
CA ASN A 291 -3.60 8.90 -12.08
C ASN A 291 -2.66 9.82 -11.29
N HIS A 292 -2.36 9.52 -10.02
CA HIS A 292 -1.39 10.31 -9.25
C HIS A 292 0.00 10.19 -9.85
N ILE A 293 0.40 8.96 -10.19
CA ILE A 293 1.69 8.68 -10.82
C ILE A 293 1.82 9.47 -12.13
N MET A 294 0.79 9.43 -12.98
CA MET A 294 0.78 10.15 -14.25
C MET A 294 0.80 11.68 -14.04
N ASP A 295 -0.05 12.24 -13.18
CA ASP A 295 -0.07 13.68 -12.87
C ASP A 295 1.29 14.17 -12.37
N ASN A 296 1.91 13.42 -11.45
CA ASN A 296 3.22 13.73 -10.89
C ASN A 296 4.31 13.69 -11.97
N LEU A 297 4.30 12.69 -12.85
CA LEU A 297 5.24 12.59 -13.97
C LEU A 297 5.05 13.72 -14.99
N LEU A 298 3.81 14.15 -15.24
CA LEU A 298 3.51 15.28 -16.11
C LEU A 298 3.99 16.60 -15.52
N ALA A 299 3.75 16.83 -14.23
CA ALA A 299 4.22 18.01 -13.52
C ALA A 299 5.76 18.11 -13.51
N ASP A 300 6.43 16.96 -13.40
CA ASP A 300 7.89 16.86 -13.48
C ASP A 300 8.45 16.93 -14.92
N GLY A 301 7.59 16.97 -15.96
CA GLY A 301 8.01 16.96 -17.36
C GLY A 301 8.64 15.64 -17.83
N LYS A 302 8.34 14.53 -17.15
CA LYS A 302 8.95 13.21 -17.39
C LYS A 302 8.10 12.27 -18.24
N ALA A 303 6.84 12.59 -18.50
CA ALA A 303 5.96 11.79 -19.35
C ALA A 303 5.32 12.64 -20.45
N VAL A 304 5.01 12.00 -21.58
CA VAL A 304 4.19 12.60 -22.64
C VAL A 304 2.72 12.61 -22.19
N PRO A 305 1.97 13.73 -22.27
CA PRO A 305 0.53 13.73 -22.04
C PRO A 305 -0.18 12.68 -22.90
N MET A 306 -0.93 11.78 -22.28
CA MET A 306 -1.59 10.66 -22.96
C MET A 306 -2.92 10.32 -22.27
N LEU A 307 -3.83 9.69 -23.01
CA LEU A 307 -4.97 9.01 -22.40
C LEU A 307 -4.52 7.65 -21.85
N ILE A 308 -5.07 7.27 -20.70
CA ILE A 308 -4.93 5.90 -20.16
C ILE A 308 -6.33 5.29 -20.07
N VAL A 309 -6.56 4.20 -20.79
CA VAL A 309 -7.86 3.51 -20.88
C VAL A 309 -7.76 2.17 -20.17
N MET A 310 -8.59 1.99 -19.15
CA MET A 310 -8.65 0.79 -18.31
C MET A 310 -10.03 0.16 -18.50
N ALA A 311 -10.08 -1.05 -19.05
CA ALA A 311 -11.32 -1.80 -19.26
C ALA A 311 -11.33 -3.07 -18.42
N ASN A 312 -12.50 -3.71 -18.29
CA ASN A 312 -12.59 -4.95 -17.54
C ASN A 312 -12.12 -6.13 -18.40
N GLY A 313 -10.91 -6.62 -18.14
CA GLY A 313 -10.31 -7.76 -18.83
C GLY A 313 -10.91 -9.12 -18.45
N MET A 314 -11.77 -9.18 -17.41
CA MET A 314 -12.42 -10.42 -16.94
C MET A 314 -13.69 -10.72 -17.73
N VAL A 315 -13.55 -10.98 -19.03
CA VAL A 315 -14.70 -11.35 -19.88
C VAL A 315 -15.12 -12.79 -19.59
N MET A 316 -16.15 -12.92 -18.75
CA MET A 316 -16.71 -14.19 -18.30
C MET A 316 -17.93 -14.60 -19.13
N THR A 317 -17.97 -15.84 -19.63
CA THR A 317 -19.11 -16.40 -20.37
C THR A 317 -19.30 -17.89 -20.10
N GLU A 318 -20.45 -18.45 -20.48
CA GLU A 318 -20.74 -19.87 -20.33
C GLU A 318 -19.81 -20.71 -21.22
N CYS A 319 -19.04 -21.60 -20.60
CA CYS A 319 -18.10 -22.52 -21.25
C CYS A 319 -18.69 -23.92 -21.46
N GLY A 320 -20.01 -24.07 -21.30
CA GLY A 320 -20.74 -25.33 -21.36
C GLY A 320 -20.99 -25.96 -19.99
N ALA A 321 -22.00 -26.85 -19.93
CA ALA A 321 -22.44 -27.53 -18.71
C ALA A 321 -22.76 -26.59 -17.53
N GLY A 322 -23.26 -25.38 -17.80
CA GLY A 322 -23.59 -24.38 -16.78
C GLY A 322 -22.38 -23.76 -16.09
N LYS A 323 -21.15 -23.98 -16.58
CA LYS A 323 -19.94 -23.37 -16.03
C LYS A 323 -19.66 -22.05 -16.72
N VAL A 324 -19.40 -21.01 -15.92
CA VAL A 324 -18.90 -19.72 -16.43
C VAL A 324 -17.39 -19.69 -16.28
N GLY A 325 -16.68 -19.35 -17.34
CA GLY A 325 -15.23 -19.26 -17.35
C GLY A 325 -14.72 -18.04 -18.10
N LEU A 326 -13.46 -17.71 -17.83
CA LEU A 326 -12.77 -16.61 -18.48
C LEU A 326 -12.50 -16.95 -19.94
N LYS A 327 -12.80 -16.02 -20.86
CA LYS A 327 -12.51 -16.14 -22.29
C LYS A 327 -11.59 -15.02 -22.76
N HIS A 328 -10.29 -15.26 -22.68
CA HIS A 328 -9.27 -14.29 -23.08
C HIS A 328 -9.44 -13.79 -24.52
N GLU A 329 -9.79 -14.67 -25.45
CA GLU A 329 -10.02 -14.31 -26.87
C GLU A 329 -11.15 -13.30 -27.07
N LEU A 330 -12.17 -13.30 -26.21
CA LEU A 330 -13.27 -12.33 -26.31
C LEU A 330 -12.80 -10.95 -25.92
N PHE A 331 -11.97 -10.82 -24.88
CA PHE A 331 -11.39 -9.54 -24.50
C PHE A 331 -10.50 -8.97 -25.63
N LEU A 332 -9.72 -9.81 -26.30
CA LEU A 332 -8.92 -9.40 -27.47
C LEU A 332 -9.79 -8.75 -28.55
N LYS A 333 -10.95 -9.35 -28.86
CA LYS A 333 -11.91 -8.82 -29.82
C LYS A 333 -12.61 -7.57 -29.31
N GLU A 334 -13.08 -7.57 -28.07
CA GLU A 334 -13.72 -6.40 -27.43
C GLU A 334 -12.79 -5.19 -27.47
N LEU A 335 -11.53 -5.36 -27.06
CA LEU A 335 -10.55 -4.26 -27.08
C LEU A 335 -10.35 -3.72 -28.50
N THR A 336 -10.10 -4.61 -29.46
CA THR A 336 -9.67 -4.22 -30.81
C THR A 336 -10.81 -3.77 -31.72
N GLN A 337 -11.99 -4.36 -31.58
CA GLN A 337 -13.12 -4.15 -32.49
C GLN A 337 -14.17 -3.21 -31.91
N ASP A 338 -14.26 -3.09 -30.58
CA ASP A 338 -15.29 -2.27 -29.92
C ASP A 338 -14.68 -1.08 -29.18
N LEU A 339 -13.75 -1.33 -28.25
CA LEU A 339 -13.23 -0.29 -27.35
C LEU A 339 -12.29 0.70 -28.05
N ILE A 340 -11.31 0.23 -28.82
CA ILE A 340 -10.41 1.14 -29.58
C ILE A 340 -11.23 2.07 -30.48
N PRO A 341 -12.16 1.57 -31.33
CA PRO A 341 -13.02 2.45 -32.13
C PRO A 341 -13.89 3.40 -31.32
N PHE A 342 -14.40 2.98 -30.16
CA PHE A 342 -15.15 3.85 -29.26
C PHE A 342 -14.30 5.02 -28.76
N ILE A 343 -13.09 4.75 -28.27
CA ILE A 343 -12.15 5.77 -27.79
C ILE A 343 -11.77 6.72 -28.92
N GLU A 344 -11.44 6.21 -30.10
CA GLU A 344 -11.08 7.01 -31.28
C GLU A 344 -12.20 7.88 -31.85
N LYS A 345 -13.44 7.56 -31.52
CA LYS A 345 -14.61 8.35 -31.88
C LYS A 345 -14.92 9.42 -30.83
N LYS A 346 -14.71 9.10 -29.55
CA LYS A 346 -15.11 9.94 -28.42
C LYS A 346 -14.03 10.95 -28.01
N TYR A 347 -12.76 10.57 -28.12
CA TYR A 347 -11.62 11.36 -27.66
C TYR A 347 -10.73 11.82 -28.82
N ARG A 348 -9.99 12.91 -28.60
CA ARG A 348 -8.97 13.44 -29.52
C ARG A 348 -7.70 12.61 -29.38
N VAL A 349 -7.62 11.52 -30.15
CA VAL A 349 -6.51 10.57 -30.05
C VAL A 349 -5.87 10.27 -31.39
N LYS A 350 -4.56 10.06 -31.35
CA LYS A 350 -3.79 9.62 -32.51
C LYS A 350 -4.02 8.13 -32.75
N LYS A 351 -4.37 7.77 -33.99
CA LYS A 351 -4.86 6.42 -34.35
C LYS A 351 -3.79 5.45 -34.86
N ASP A 352 -2.62 5.95 -35.22
CA ASP A 352 -1.52 5.12 -35.68
C ASP A 352 -0.92 4.30 -34.52
N ARG A 353 -0.44 3.08 -34.80
CA ARG A 353 0.19 2.21 -33.79
C ARG A 353 1.36 2.85 -33.05
N GLN A 354 2.07 3.80 -33.68
CA GLN A 354 3.15 4.54 -33.02
C GLN A 354 2.67 5.36 -31.82
N TYR A 355 1.37 5.63 -31.72
CA TYR A 355 0.73 6.37 -30.64
C TYR A 355 -0.21 5.50 -29.78
N ARG A 356 -0.10 4.17 -29.91
CA ARG A 356 -0.89 3.21 -29.13
C ARG A 356 0.01 2.24 -28.37
N ALA A 357 -0.14 2.26 -27.05
CA ALA A 357 0.53 1.35 -26.13
C ALA A 357 -0.47 0.38 -25.49
N MET A 358 0.02 -0.80 -25.12
CA MET A 358 -0.72 -1.78 -24.32
C MET A 358 0.15 -2.19 -23.12
N ALA A 359 -0.42 -2.27 -21.93
CA ALA A 359 0.25 -2.85 -20.79
C ALA A 359 -0.73 -3.53 -19.86
N GLY A 360 -0.23 -4.41 -18.99
CA GLY A 360 -1.04 -4.98 -17.94
C GLY A 360 -0.27 -5.81 -16.94
N LEU A 361 -0.92 -6.07 -15.82
CA LEU A 361 -0.36 -6.85 -14.72
C LEU A 361 -0.90 -8.29 -14.72
N SER A 362 -0.06 -9.28 -14.40
CA SER A 362 -0.47 -10.69 -14.24
C SER A 362 -1.29 -11.21 -15.43
N MET A 363 -2.58 -11.55 -15.23
CA MET A 363 -3.51 -11.85 -16.33
C MET A 363 -3.53 -10.79 -17.45
N GLY A 364 -3.53 -9.51 -17.09
CA GLY A 364 -3.50 -8.40 -18.04
C GLY A 364 -2.20 -8.34 -18.84
N SER A 365 -1.09 -8.86 -18.31
CA SER A 365 0.15 -8.99 -19.08
C SER A 365 0.02 -10.10 -20.13
N MET A 366 -0.59 -11.23 -19.79
CA MET A 366 -0.84 -12.30 -20.77
C MET A 366 -1.73 -11.79 -21.89
N GLN A 367 -2.80 -11.06 -21.53
CA GLN A 367 -3.66 -10.39 -22.51
C GLN A 367 -2.87 -9.40 -23.38
N THR A 368 -1.95 -8.64 -22.78
CA THR A 368 -1.05 -7.74 -23.52
C THR A 368 -0.17 -8.51 -24.50
N SER A 369 0.47 -9.61 -24.07
CA SER A 369 1.29 -10.47 -24.93
C SER A 369 0.49 -11.05 -26.11
N MET A 370 -0.70 -11.59 -25.82
CA MET A 370 -1.61 -12.09 -26.86
C MET A 370 -2.00 -10.99 -27.85
N LEU A 371 -2.37 -9.80 -27.36
CA LEU A 371 -2.74 -8.67 -28.22
C LEU A 371 -1.62 -8.25 -29.18
N ILE A 372 -0.39 -8.13 -28.69
CA ILE A 372 0.73 -7.70 -29.56
C ILE A 372 1.15 -8.80 -30.53
N GLY A 373 1.01 -10.07 -30.17
CA GLY A 373 1.29 -11.20 -31.06
C GLY A 373 0.19 -11.44 -32.09
N THR A 374 -1.07 -11.24 -31.73
CA THR A 374 -2.22 -11.44 -32.64
C THR A 374 -2.50 -10.22 -33.53
N TYR A 375 -2.31 -9.00 -33.01
CA TYR A 375 -2.56 -7.73 -33.71
C TYR A 375 -1.34 -6.80 -33.69
N PRO A 376 -0.17 -7.25 -34.21
CA PRO A 376 1.07 -6.48 -34.18
C PRO A 376 0.97 -5.11 -34.89
N GLU A 377 0.02 -4.96 -35.80
CA GLU A 377 -0.28 -3.72 -36.52
C GLU A 377 -0.95 -2.64 -35.65
N LEU A 378 -1.47 -2.97 -34.47
CA LEU A 378 -2.20 -2.01 -33.64
C LEU A 378 -1.35 -1.33 -32.57
N PHE A 379 -0.30 -2.00 -32.08
CA PHE A 379 0.49 -1.56 -30.94
C PHE A 379 1.96 -1.50 -31.27
N ALA A 380 2.64 -0.43 -30.86
CA ALA A 380 4.10 -0.31 -30.99
C ALA A 380 4.82 -0.33 -29.63
N TRP A 381 4.09 -0.31 -28.52
CA TRP A 381 4.63 -0.25 -27.16
C TRP A 381 3.91 -1.25 -26.27
N ALA A 382 4.65 -2.07 -25.53
CA ALA A 382 4.12 -3.11 -24.68
C ALA A 382 4.75 -3.09 -23.28
N GLY A 383 3.96 -3.28 -22.23
CA GLY A 383 4.43 -3.43 -20.85
C GLY A 383 3.83 -4.67 -20.16
N LEU A 384 4.68 -5.58 -19.70
CA LEU A 384 4.29 -6.80 -19.00
C LEU A 384 4.73 -6.68 -17.52
N PHE A 385 3.78 -6.53 -16.61
CA PHE A 385 4.05 -6.35 -15.17
C PHE A 385 3.71 -7.61 -14.38
N SER A 386 4.64 -8.15 -13.60
CA SER A 386 4.54 -9.46 -12.92
C SER A 386 3.88 -10.50 -13.80
N GLY A 387 4.44 -10.67 -15.00
CA GLY A 387 3.66 -11.10 -16.13
C GLY A 387 4.46 -11.84 -17.18
N PHE A 388 3.71 -12.41 -18.12
CA PHE A 388 4.21 -13.46 -19.01
C PHE A 388 4.05 -13.08 -20.49
N LEU A 389 5.02 -13.50 -21.29
CA LEU A 389 4.85 -13.66 -22.74
C LEU A 389 4.00 -14.89 -23.02
N HIS A 390 4.30 -16.01 -22.35
CA HIS A 390 3.55 -17.25 -22.46
C HIS A 390 2.15 -17.14 -21.84
N ASN A 391 1.17 -17.76 -22.47
CA ASN A 391 -0.12 -18.06 -21.87
C ASN A 391 0.04 -19.25 -20.92
N LEU A 392 -0.37 -19.05 -19.67
CA LEU A 392 -0.31 -20.05 -18.60
C LEU A 392 -1.70 -20.58 -18.21
N VAL A 393 -2.77 -20.15 -18.90
CA VAL A 393 -4.15 -20.47 -18.53
C VAL A 393 -4.67 -21.69 -19.28
N GLY A 394 -5.20 -22.65 -18.51
CA GLY A 394 -5.82 -23.88 -19.00
C GLY A 394 -4.88 -25.08 -19.01
N ASP A 395 -5.43 -26.29 -19.20
CA ASP A 395 -4.66 -27.54 -19.20
C ASP A 395 -3.71 -27.65 -20.41
N HIS A 396 -4.08 -27.02 -21.52
CA HIS A 396 -3.32 -26.94 -22.77
C HIS A 396 -3.36 -25.50 -23.29
N PRO A 397 -2.52 -24.60 -22.74
CA PRO A 397 -2.57 -23.20 -23.11
C PRO A 397 -2.14 -22.99 -24.56
N ASP A 398 -3.00 -22.32 -25.35
CA ASP A 398 -2.63 -21.87 -26.69
C ASP A 398 -1.61 -20.73 -26.59
N ASN A 399 -0.46 -20.93 -27.24
CA ASN A 399 0.66 -20.01 -27.30
C ASN A 399 1.00 -19.60 -28.75
N SER A 400 0.06 -19.75 -29.69
CA SER A 400 0.24 -19.42 -31.10
C SER A 400 0.65 -17.96 -31.36
N HIS A 401 0.30 -17.02 -30.48
CA HIS A 401 0.75 -15.62 -30.56
C HIS A 401 2.27 -15.48 -30.46
N LEU A 402 2.95 -16.41 -29.78
CA LEU A 402 4.41 -16.41 -29.65
C LEU A 402 5.12 -16.69 -30.98
N GLU A 403 4.49 -17.41 -31.91
CA GLU A 403 5.07 -17.62 -33.25
C GLU A 403 5.27 -16.30 -33.99
N GLN A 404 4.36 -15.34 -33.79
CA GLN A 404 4.49 -14.01 -34.37
C GLN A 404 5.53 -13.17 -33.61
N ILE A 405 5.56 -13.26 -32.28
CA ILE A 405 6.51 -12.53 -31.43
C ILE A 405 7.96 -12.99 -31.69
N GLY A 406 8.17 -14.29 -31.92
CA GLY A 406 9.49 -14.87 -32.20
C GLY A 406 10.04 -14.55 -33.59
N LYS A 407 9.27 -13.92 -34.49
CA LYS A 407 9.77 -13.57 -35.83
C LYS A 407 10.85 -12.49 -35.73
N PRO A 408 11.96 -12.59 -36.50
CA PRO A 408 13.04 -11.60 -36.46
C PRO A 408 12.61 -10.14 -36.77
N GLY A 409 11.48 -9.95 -37.46
CA GLY A 409 10.93 -8.63 -37.76
C GLY A 409 10.12 -8.00 -36.61
N PHE A 410 9.63 -8.81 -35.67
CA PHE A 410 8.76 -8.35 -34.59
C PHE A 410 9.49 -7.43 -33.62
N SER A 411 10.69 -7.81 -33.16
CA SER A 411 11.46 -6.95 -32.26
C SER A 411 11.75 -5.58 -32.85
N ARG A 412 11.92 -5.47 -34.18
CA ARG A 412 12.14 -4.19 -34.87
C ARG A 412 10.85 -3.40 -35.10
N SER A 413 9.69 -4.07 -35.09
CA SER A 413 8.39 -3.40 -35.24
C SER A 413 7.89 -2.82 -33.91
N MET A 414 8.39 -3.31 -32.77
CA MET A 414 8.11 -2.75 -31.45
C MET A 414 9.08 -1.62 -31.12
N ARG A 415 8.57 -0.47 -30.69
CA ARG A 415 9.37 0.64 -30.16
C ARG A 415 9.81 0.39 -28.72
N LEU A 416 9.00 -0.34 -27.96
CA LEU A 416 9.31 -0.76 -26.60
C LEU A 416 8.60 -2.07 -26.26
N LEU A 417 9.34 -3.00 -25.68
CA LEU A 417 8.80 -4.10 -24.89
C LEU A 417 9.40 -4.01 -23.49
N PHE A 418 8.59 -3.67 -22.50
CA PHE A 418 8.98 -3.58 -21.09
C PHE A 418 8.51 -4.83 -20.35
N ARG A 419 9.36 -5.39 -19.50
CA ARG A 419 9.07 -6.56 -18.65
C ARG A 419 9.55 -6.26 -17.24
N GLY A 420 8.65 -6.27 -16.26
CA GLY A 420 8.95 -5.94 -14.87
C GLY A 420 8.33 -6.94 -13.90
N MET A 421 9.07 -7.43 -12.90
CA MET A 421 8.55 -8.38 -11.88
C MET A 421 9.22 -8.18 -10.52
N GLY A 422 8.53 -8.55 -9.44
CA GLY A 422 9.07 -8.60 -8.08
C GLY A 422 9.96 -9.83 -7.87
N ARG A 423 11.08 -9.71 -7.15
CA ARG A 423 12.01 -10.83 -6.90
C ARG A 423 11.43 -11.93 -6.02
N GLN A 424 10.38 -11.64 -5.28
CA GLN A 424 9.66 -12.59 -4.43
C GLN A 424 8.31 -13.02 -5.05
N ASP A 425 8.09 -12.69 -6.32
CA ASP A 425 6.89 -13.09 -7.06
C ASP A 425 6.88 -14.62 -7.26
N GLU A 426 5.75 -15.25 -6.96
CA GLU A 426 5.61 -16.72 -7.04
C GLU A 426 5.79 -17.26 -8.46
N PHE A 427 5.63 -16.40 -9.48
CA PHE A 427 5.79 -16.76 -10.88
C PHE A 427 7.19 -16.45 -11.44
N TRP A 428 8.18 -16.15 -10.59
CA TRP A 428 9.55 -15.79 -11.01
C TRP A 428 10.16 -16.74 -12.05
N LYS A 429 9.95 -18.05 -11.88
CA LYS A 429 10.48 -19.04 -12.82
C LYS A 429 9.95 -18.85 -14.25
N HIS A 430 8.68 -18.50 -14.43
CA HIS A 430 8.11 -18.25 -15.75
C HIS A 430 8.68 -16.95 -16.36
N PHE A 431 9.03 -15.98 -15.53
CA PHE A 431 9.70 -14.76 -15.98
C PHE A 431 11.10 -15.05 -16.52
N GLU A 432 11.84 -15.97 -15.88
CA GLU A 432 13.14 -16.45 -16.38
C GLU A 432 12.99 -17.29 -17.67
N GLU A 433 11.95 -18.12 -17.77
CA GLU A 433 11.63 -18.87 -19.00
C GLU A 433 11.33 -17.92 -20.17
N ASP A 434 10.61 -16.83 -19.92
CA ASP A 434 10.38 -15.77 -20.90
C ASP A 434 11.65 -14.97 -21.25
N ASP A 435 12.61 -14.86 -20.33
CA ASP A 435 13.93 -14.27 -20.62
C ASP A 435 14.68 -15.11 -21.64
N ALA A 436 14.70 -16.44 -21.43
CA ALA A 436 15.30 -17.37 -22.39
C ALA A 436 14.61 -17.28 -23.76
N PHE A 437 13.27 -17.22 -23.80
CA PHE A 437 12.53 -17.03 -25.06
C PHE A 437 12.92 -15.72 -25.76
N CYS A 438 13.06 -14.62 -25.02
CA CYS A 438 13.51 -13.35 -25.59
C CYS A 438 14.91 -13.47 -26.20
N GLU A 439 15.85 -14.09 -25.49
CA GLU A 439 17.23 -14.29 -25.95
C GLU A 439 17.30 -15.16 -27.21
N GLU A 440 16.62 -16.31 -27.20
CA GLU A 440 16.59 -17.26 -28.31
C GLU A 440 16.05 -16.65 -29.61
N ASN A 441 15.07 -15.75 -29.49
CA ASN A 441 14.42 -15.11 -30.63
C ASN A 441 14.95 -13.70 -30.96
N GLY A 442 15.97 -13.23 -30.22
CA GLY A 442 16.54 -11.89 -30.41
C GLY A 442 15.54 -10.76 -30.14
N LEU A 443 14.61 -10.95 -29.21
CA LEU A 443 13.61 -9.98 -28.81
C LEU A 443 14.19 -8.98 -27.82
N SER A 444 14.37 -7.74 -28.26
CA SER A 444 14.84 -6.66 -27.40
C SER A 444 13.76 -6.26 -26.41
N CYS A 445 14.08 -6.32 -25.11
CA CYS A 445 13.20 -5.88 -24.04
C CYS A 445 13.94 -5.07 -22.97
N VAL A 446 13.23 -4.14 -22.33
CA VAL A 446 13.67 -3.47 -21.11
C VAL A 446 13.19 -4.32 -19.94
N ARG A 447 14.13 -5.00 -19.29
CA ARG A 447 13.88 -5.83 -18.11
C ARG A 447 14.10 -5.03 -16.82
N ARG A 448 13.17 -5.15 -15.87
CA ARG A 448 13.24 -4.55 -14.54
C ARG A 448 12.87 -5.56 -13.47
N GLU A 449 13.58 -5.48 -12.35
CA GLU A 449 13.30 -6.26 -11.15
C GLU A 449 13.02 -5.31 -10.00
N TYR A 450 12.09 -5.69 -9.13
CA TYR A 450 11.70 -4.92 -7.96
C TYR A 450 11.74 -5.79 -6.71
N GLU A 451 11.90 -5.18 -5.55
CA GLU A 451 11.54 -5.85 -4.30
C GLU A 451 10.02 -5.88 -4.14
N GLY A 452 9.51 -7.05 -3.77
CA GLY A 452 8.10 -7.35 -3.56
C GLY A 452 7.66 -8.67 -4.20
N GLY A 453 6.44 -9.08 -3.87
CA GLY A 453 5.79 -10.26 -4.43
C GLY A 453 4.85 -9.92 -5.58
N HIS A 454 3.81 -10.74 -5.74
CA HIS A 454 2.80 -10.59 -6.78
C HIS A 454 1.68 -9.63 -6.36
N ASP A 455 2.01 -8.35 -6.19
CA ASP A 455 1.10 -7.37 -5.60
C ASP A 455 1.25 -5.94 -6.14
N TRP A 456 0.31 -5.05 -5.74
CA TRP A 456 0.25 -3.66 -6.17
C TRP A 456 1.49 -2.83 -5.83
N ASN A 457 2.29 -3.22 -4.82
CA ASN A 457 3.53 -2.51 -4.49
C ASN A 457 4.56 -2.61 -5.62
N VAL A 458 4.58 -3.74 -6.31
CA VAL A 458 5.42 -3.95 -7.50
C VAL A 458 4.79 -3.27 -8.71
N TRP A 459 3.49 -3.44 -8.95
CA TRP A 459 2.84 -2.92 -10.16
C TRP A 459 2.83 -1.39 -10.23
N ARG A 460 2.74 -0.70 -9.08
CA ARG A 460 2.95 0.75 -8.96
C ARG A 460 4.34 1.19 -9.44
N LYS A 461 5.38 0.44 -9.08
CA LYS A 461 6.76 0.72 -9.52
C LYS A 461 6.93 0.45 -11.02
N CYS A 462 6.31 -0.63 -11.53
CA CYS A 462 6.31 -0.93 -12.96
C CYS A 462 5.68 0.19 -13.78
N ILE A 463 4.47 0.65 -13.45
CA ILE A 463 3.81 1.72 -14.22
C ILE A 463 4.56 3.05 -14.12
N ARG A 464 5.13 3.37 -12.95
CA ARG A 464 6.00 4.55 -12.75
C ARG A 464 7.19 4.55 -13.70
N ASP A 465 7.86 3.42 -13.88
CA ASP A 465 9.04 3.32 -14.75
C ASP A 465 8.66 3.23 -16.24
N PHE A 466 7.49 2.67 -16.54
CA PHE A 466 7.02 2.47 -17.90
C PHE A 466 6.52 3.74 -18.57
N LEU A 467 5.71 4.56 -17.86
CA LEU A 467 5.09 5.77 -18.42
C LEU A 467 6.09 6.76 -19.06
N PRO A 468 7.26 7.06 -18.45
CA PRO A 468 8.27 7.94 -19.05
C PRO A 468 8.89 7.42 -20.35
N MET A 469 8.81 6.12 -20.61
CA MET A 469 9.41 5.49 -21.79
C MET A 469 8.46 5.50 -23.00
N LEU A 470 7.20 5.88 -22.81
CA LEU A 470 6.19 5.83 -23.86
C LEU A 470 6.20 7.07 -24.76
N PHE A 471 6.06 6.83 -26.07
CA PHE A 471 5.81 7.86 -27.09
C PHE A 471 6.93 8.90 -27.25
N VAL A 472 8.15 8.56 -26.83
CA VAL A 472 9.37 9.37 -26.98
C VAL A 472 10.11 9.14 -28.29
#